data_AF-A0A1H1U100-F1
#
_entry.id   AF-A0A1H1U100-F1
#
_cell.length_a   1.000
_cell.length_b   1.000
_cell.length_c   1.000
_cell.angle_alpha   90.00
_cell.angle_beta   90.00
_cell.angle_gamma   90.00
#
_symmetry.space_group_name_H-M   'P 1'
#
loop_
_entity.id
_entity.type
_entity.pdbx_description
1 polymer ?
#
loop_
_entity_poly.entity_id
_entity_poly.type
_entity_poly.pdbx_seq_one_letter_code
_entity_poly.pdbx_strand_id
1 'polypeptide(L)'
;MRTFLILNIIEFNQIIINYKYFMKKSLLPIIFIGLSLFSCNAQQKQSTFENELDKWKKELYLNGEVGKPCREDNNWLKWQEENPEYYFGLGNIERIETDFNSDGIKDALFYFPAKNCVGGNGTASDFAMLIYSNEDNLLTNKNITKTIENEIKGSLAEKRIYGVYKIIINYKGLGKSLVGKYSAWSEDDPSCCPGSIGTFEYNPIDFSIETQNQTK
;
A
#
# COMPACT_ATOMS: atom_id res chain seq x y z
N MET A 1 80.86 -22.21 -16.16
CA MET A 1 81.39 -21.83 -14.83
C MET A 1 80.20 -21.29 -14.06
N ARG A 2 79.69 -21.84 -12.96
CA ARG A 2 80.08 -22.90 -12.02
C ARG A 2 78.72 -23.23 -11.32
N THR A 3 78.27 -24.49 -11.23
CA THR A 3 78.50 -25.36 -10.04
C THR A 3 77.51 -24.99 -8.91
N PHE A 4 76.70 -25.83 -8.26
CA PHE A 4 76.47 -27.29 -8.21
C PHE A 4 75.44 -27.46 -7.02
N LEU A 5 74.42 -28.34 -7.01
CA LEU A 5 74.40 -29.78 -6.62
C LEU A 5 73.63 -30.01 -5.28
N ILE A 6 73.07 -31.23 -5.15
CA ILE A 6 72.81 -32.01 -3.91
C ILE A 6 71.39 -31.81 -3.30
N LEU A 7 70.51 -32.79 -3.01
CA LEU A 7 70.54 -34.24 -2.71
C LEU A 7 69.39 -34.99 -3.46
N ASN A 8 69.58 -36.15 -4.11
CA ASN A 8 69.56 -37.55 -3.59
C ASN A 8 68.33 -37.92 -2.74
N ILE A 9 67.36 -38.69 -3.28
CA ILE A 9 67.24 -40.17 -3.28
C ILE A 9 67.22 -40.74 -1.85
N ILE A 10 66.16 -41.48 -1.49
CA ILE A 10 66.17 -42.83 -0.85
C ILE A 10 64.78 -43.12 -0.22
N GLU A 11 64.24 -44.29 -0.59
CA GLU A 11 63.27 -45.14 0.13
C GLU A 11 61.87 -44.62 0.47
N PHE A 12 60.84 -45.29 -0.07
CA PHE A 12 59.86 -46.01 0.75
C PHE A 12 59.01 -46.91 -0.16
N ASN A 13 59.58 -48.06 -0.49
CA ASN A 13 58.91 -49.13 -1.24
C ASN A 13 59.00 -50.41 -0.41
N GLN A 14 58.30 -50.45 0.73
CA GLN A 14 57.99 -51.68 1.47
C GLN A 14 57.09 -51.33 2.65
N ILE A 15 55.82 -51.71 2.56
CA ILE A 15 55.06 -52.47 3.57
C ILE A 15 53.75 -52.84 2.87
N ILE A 16 53.82 -53.98 2.17
CA ILE A 16 52.65 -54.84 1.99
C ILE A 16 52.63 -55.73 3.23
N ILE A 17 51.40 -56.08 3.64
CA ILE A 17 50.98 -57.27 4.39
C ILE A 17 50.29 -56.91 5.72
N ASN A 18 49.09 -57.50 5.88
CA ASN A 18 48.16 -57.53 7.01
C ASN A 18 47.08 -56.41 6.99
N TYR A 19 45.82 -56.63 6.62
CA TYR A 19 44.99 -57.83 6.76
C TYR A 19 43.92 -57.95 5.67
N LYS A 20 43.77 -59.20 5.22
CA LYS A 20 42.61 -59.79 4.53
C LYS A 20 41.28 -59.50 5.24
N TYR A 21 40.27 -59.22 4.41
CA TYR A 21 38.84 -59.57 4.58
C TYR A 21 38.06 -58.96 5.75
N PHE A 22 37.31 -57.90 5.46
CA PHE A 22 35.89 -57.87 5.82
C PHE A 22 35.11 -57.09 4.76
N MET A 23 34.47 -57.81 3.84
CA MET A 23 33.42 -57.24 3.00
C MET A 23 32.26 -56.83 3.89
N LYS A 24 31.94 -55.53 3.93
CA LYS A 24 30.58 -55.06 4.18
C LYS A 24 30.29 -53.86 3.27
N LYS A 25 29.39 -54.10 2.33
CA LYS A 25 28.69 -53.08 1.54
C LYS A 25 28.24 -51.94 2.46
N SER A 26 28.63 -50.71 2.12
CA SER A 26 27.86 -49.53 2.48
C SER A 26 28.07 -48.49 1.39
N LEU A 27 26.96 -48.17 0.73
CA LEU A 27 26.83 -47.18 -0.33
C LEU A 27 27.27 -45.80 0.19
N LEU A 28 28.08 -45.10 -0.59
CA LEU A 28 28.09 -43.62 -0.58
C LEU A 28 26.96 -43.15 -1.49
N PRO A 29 26.20 -42.13 -1.07
CA PRO A 29 26.24 -40.88 -1.81
C PRO A 29 26.37 -39.67 -0.85
N ILE A 30 27.34 -38.78 -1.09
CA ILE A 30 27.15 -37.48 -1.74
C ILE A 30 26.19 -36.56 -0.97
N ILE A 31 26.80 -35.59 -0.30
CA ILE A 31 26.24 -34.34 0.22
C ILE A 31 25.54 -33.59 -0.93
N PHE A 32 24.30 -33.11 -0.75
CA PHE A 32 23.95 -31.74 -1.14
C PHE A 32 22.73 -31.20 -0.39
N ILE A 33 23.02 -30.06 0.24
CA ILE A 33 22.16 -29.04 0.83
C ILE A 33 20.94 -28.71 -0.05
N GLY A 34 19.78 -28.45 0.57
CA GLY A 34 18.77 -27.59 -0.05
C GLY A 34 17.32 -28.07 0.04
N LEU A 35 16.73 -28.03 1.22
CA LEU A 35 15.27 -27.90 1.36
C LEU A 35 14.95 -26.80 2.40
N SER A 36 15.51 -25.63 2.17
CA SER A 36 14.98 -24.37 2.67
C SER A 36 14.25 -23.67 1.52
N LEU A 37 13.15 -24.26 1.08
CA LEU A 37 12.12 -23.57 0.28
C LEU A 37 10.92 -23.25 1.20
N PHE A 38 11.19 -22.62 2.34
CA PHE A 38 10.23 -21.65 2.87
C PHE A 38 10.64 -20.31 2.28
N SER A 39 10.33 -20.14 0.98
CA SER A 39 10.45 -18.85 0.31
C SER A 39 9.59 -17.86 1.07
N CYS A 40 10.28 -16.88 1.66
CA CYS A 40 9.73 -15.78 2.40
C CYS A 40 9.01 -14.82 1.44
N ASN A 41 7.84 -15.21 0.91
CA ASN A 41 7.02 -14.31 0.09
C ASN A 41 6.29 -13.25 0.93
N ALA A 42 6.15 -13.47 2.24
CA ALA A 42 5.49 -12.53 3.14
C ALA A 42 6.31 -11.24 3.36
N GLN A 43 7.65 -11.35 3.42
CA GLN A 43 8.52 -10.21 3.68
C GLN A 43 8.64 -9.27 2.47
N GLN A 44 8.48 -9.78 1.25
CA GLN A 44 8.48 -8.98 0.04
C GLN A 44 7.18 -8.15 -0.10
N LYS A 45 6.01 -8.71 0.20
CA LYS A 45 4.71 -8.01 0.10
C LYS A 45 4.58 -6.83 1.08
N GLN A 46 4.99 -7.01 2.34
CA GLN A 46 4.95 -5.91 3.32
C GLN A 46 5.88 -4.76 2.93
N SER A 47 7.04 -5.06 2.31
CA SER A 47 7.93 -4.04 1.77
C SER A 47 7.29 -3.20 0.65
N THR A 48 6.36 -3.78 -0.12
CA THR A 48 5.70 -3.10 -1.24
C THR A 48 4.73 -2.02 -0.75
N PHE A 49 3.97 -2.30 0.32
CA PHE A 49 3.02 -1.35 0.89
C PHE A 49 3.68 -0.11 1.50
N GLU A 50 4.72 -0.31 2.30
CA GLU A 50 5.44 0.83 2.90
C GLU A 50 6.14 1.68 1.83
N ASN A 51 6.72 1.05 0.80
CA ASN A 51 7.36 1.76 -0.30
C ASN A 51 6.36 2.62 -1.09
N GLU A 52 5.18 2.08 -1.42
CA GLU A 52 4.14 2.85 -2.11
C GLU A 52 3.53 3.93 -1.22
N LEU A 53 3.35 3.67 0.07
CA LEU A 53 2.91 4.67 1.04
C LEU A 53 3.87 5.85 1.13
N ASP A 54 5.17 5.59 1.24
CA ASP A 54 6.19 6.65 1.31
C ASP A 54 6.32 7.42 -0.01
N LYS A 55 6.14 6.73 -1.14
CA LYS A 55 6.08 7.38 -2.46
C LYS A 55 4.87 8.30 -2.55
N TRP A 56 3.69 7.84 -2.12
CA TRP A 56 2.46 8.63 -2.13
C TRP A 56 2.56 9.86 -1.23
N LYS A 57 3.07 9.75 0.00
CA LYS A 57 3.32 10.91 0.88
C LYS A 57 4.19 11.98 0.22
N LYS A 58 5.27 11.55 -0.46
CA LYS A 58 6.18 12.46 -1.18
C LYS A 58 5.47 13.14 -2.35
N GLU A 59 4.68 12.40 -3.12
CA GLU A 59 3.91 12.95 -4.24
C GLU A 59 2.91 13.99 -3.77
N LEU A 60 2.13 13.71 -2.71
CA LEU A 60 1.19 14.69 -2.12
C LEU A 60 1.90 16.00 -1.77
N TYR A 61 3.08 15.92 -1.14
CA TYR A 61 3.86 17.09 -0.77
C TYR A 61 4.41 17.84 -1.99
N LEU A 62 5.00 17.12 -2.95
CA LEU A 62 5.59 17.71 -4.16
C LEU A 62 4.54 18.34 -5.08
N ASN A 63 3.34 17.79 -5.11
CA ASN A 63 2.20 18.32 -5.85
C ASN A 63 1.55 19.52 -5.16
N GLY A 64 1.94 19.83 -3.92
CA GLY A 64 1.31 20.87 -3.10
C GLY A 64 -0.09 20.53 -2.62
N GLU A 65 -0.48 19.26 -2.71
CA GLU A 65 -1.73 18.75 -2.13
C GLU A 65 -1.67 18.76 -0.60
N VAL A 66 -0.47 18.72 -0.03
CA VAL A 66 -0.16 18.98 1.38
C VAL A 66 1.09 19.89 1.45
N GLY A 67 1.44 20.42 2.62
CA GLY A 67 2.79 20.95 2.83
C GLY A 67 2.93 22.36 3.40
N LYS A 68 1.95 23.25 3.23
CA LYS A 68 2.06 24.64 3.72
C LYS A 68 1.17 24.91 4.92
N PRO A 69 1.67 25.59 5.97
CA PRO A 69 0.83 26.06 7.05
C PRO A 69 -0.15 27.12 6.52
N CYS A 70 -1.43 27.05 6.90
CA CYS A 70 -2.43 28.06 6.48
C CYS A 70 -2.40 29.35 7.32
N ARG A 71 -1.23 29.77 7.76
CA ARG A 71 -1.11 30.96 8.60
C ARG A 71 -0.66 32.14 7.76
N GLU A 72 -1.22 33.31 8.06
CA GLU A 72 -0.81 34.57 7.42
C GLU A 72 0.68 34.84 7.62
N ASP A 73 1.23 34.46 8.78
CA ASP A 73 2.65 34.62 9.13
C ASP A 73 3.56 33.54 8.54
N ASN A 74 3.01 32.52 7.84
CA ASN A 74 3.71 31.35 7.31
C ASN A 74 4.64 30.65 8.33
N ASN A 75 4.40 30.83 9.64
CA ASN A 75 5.28 30.30 10.67
C ASN A 75 5.01 28.82 10.89
N TRP A 76 5.86 27.98 10.30
CA TRP A 76 5.80 26.52 10.38
C TRP A 76 5.81 25.99 11.82
N LEU A 77 6.70 26.52 12.68
CA LEU A 77 6.85 26.03 14.05
C LEU A 77 5.58 26.25 14.87
N LYS A 78 5.01 27.46 14.80
CA LYS A 78 3.74 27.77 15.47
C LYS A 78 2.59 26.92 14.94
N TRP A 79 2.53 26.73 13.62
CA TRP A 79 1.50 25.89 13.02
C TRP A 79 1.59 24.44 13.51
N GLN A 80 2.82 23.90 13.65
CA GLN A 80 3.05 22.54 14.13
C GLN A 80 2.70 22.39 15.62
N GLU A 81 2.91 23.42 16.44
CA GLU A 81 2.45 23.45 17.84
C GLU A 81 0.91 23.43 17.93
N GLU A 82 0.22 24.10 17.01
CA GLU A 82 -1.25 24.15 16.95
C GLU A 82 -1.87 22.89 16.32
N ASN A 83 -1.11 22.16 15.50
CA ASN A 83 -1.56 21.00 14.73
C ASN A 83 -0.60 19.81 14.93
N PRO A 84 -0.39 19.33 16.17
CA PRO A 84 0.64 18.35 16.50
C PRO A 84 0.43 16.99 15.85
N GLU A 85 -0.79 16.66 15.43
CA GLU A 85 -1.13 15.43 14.71
C GLU A 85 -0.81 15.50 13.20
N TYR A 86 -0.24 16.60 12.73
CA TYR A 86 0.07 16.84 11.33
C TYR A 86 1.53 17.23 11.12
N TYR A 87 2.14 16.63 10.09
CA TYR A 87 3.50 16.96 9.67
C TYR A 87 3.51 17.34 8.20
N PHE A 88 3.88 18.58 7.89
CA PHE A 88 3.71 19.22 6.58
C PHE A 88 2.31 19.00 5.98
N GLY A 89 1.26 19.18 6.77
CA GLY A 89 -0.11 18.96 6.30
C GLY A 89 -0.49 17.50 6.03
N LEU A 90 0.41 16.53 6.24
CA LEU A 90 0.09 15.11 6.23
C LEU A 90 -0.47 14.70 7.59
N GLY A 91 -1.65 14.10 7.59
CA GLY A 91 -2.26 13.54 8.79
C GLY A 91 -1.69 12.20 9.20
N ASN A 92 -2.13 11.76 10.37
CA ASN A 92 -2.03 10.36 10.75
C ASN A 92 -2.78 9.52 9.71
N ILE A 93 -2.03 8.73 8.95
CA ILE A 93 -2.58 7.86 7.91
C ILE A 93 -3.14 6.62 8.59
N GLU A 94 -4.43 6.42 8.44
CA GLU A 94 -5.10 5.16 8.77
C GLU A 94 -4.77 4.12 7.71
N ARG A 95 -4.55 2.88 8.16
CA ARG A 95 -4.23 1.74 7.31
C ARG A 95 -5.17 0.60 7.61
N ILE A 96 -5.83 0.09 6.58
CA ILE A 96 -6.70 -1.07 6.66
C ILE A 96 -6.23 -2.09 5.64
N GLU A 97 -5.89 -3.29 6.10
CA GLU A 97 -5.52 -4.42 5.25
C GLU A 97 -6.58 -5.50 5.28
N THR A 98 -6.93 -6.00 4.10
CA THR A 98 -7.83 -7.15 3.94
C THR A 98 -7.49 -7.84 2.64
N ASP A 99 -7.86 -9.10 2.50
CA ASP A 99 -7.88 -9.80 1.21
C ASP A 99 -9.32 -9.71 0.68
N PHE A 100 -9.63 -8.68 -0.11
CA PHE A 100 -11.04 -8.38 -0.45
C PHE A 100 -11.59 -9.31 -1.54
N ASN A 101 -10.73 -9.82 -2.42
CA ASN A 101 -11.09 -10.70 -3.53
C ASN A 101 -10.89 -12.20 -3.21
N SER A 102 -10.34 -12.53 -2.03
CA SER A 102 -10.06 -13.88 -1.54
C SER A 102 -9.03 -14.65 -2.37
N ASP A 103 -8.07 -13.97 -2.99
CA ASP A 103 -6.98 -14.57 -3.76
C ASP A 103 -5.75 -14.95 -2.90
N GLY A 104 -5.78 -14.68 -1.59
CA GLY A 104 -4.68 -14.92 -0.67
C GLY A 104 -3.60 -13.83 -0.68
N ILE A 105 -3.81 -12.74 -1.41
CA ILE A 105 -2.99 -11.54 -1.42
C ILE A 105 -3.69 -10.48 -0.57
N LYS A 106 -2.95 -9.87 0.36
CA LYS A 106 -3.47 -8.73 1.08
C LYS A 106 -3.53 -7.51 0.18
N ASP A 107 -4.56 -6.73 0.38
CA ASP A 107 -4.82 -5.40 -0.17
C ASP A 107 -4.74 -4.38 0.97
N ALA A 108 -4.63 -3.09 0.62
CA ALA A 108 -4.52 -2.03 1.60
C ALA A 108 -5.21 -0.74 1.15
N LEU A 109 -6.04 -0.19 2.03
CA LEU A 109 -6.49 1.19 1.97
C LEU A 109 -5.67 2.02 2.95
N PHE A 110 -5.06 3.09 2.42
CA PHE A 110 -4.43 4.14 3.21
C PHE A 110 -5.25 5.41 3.05
N TYR A 111 -5.64 6.04 4.15
CA TYR A 111 -6.39 7.29 4.08
C TYR A 111 -6.17 8.19 5.30
N PHE A 112 -6.45 9.47 5.13
CA PHE A 112 -6.52 10.43 6.23
C PHE A 112 -7.51 11.55 5.90
N PRO A 113 -8.16 12.15 6.92
CA PRO A 113 -9.16 13.18 6.67
C PRO A 113 -8.52 14.46 6.16
N ALA A 114 -9.16 15.07 5.17
CA ALA A 114 -8.84 16.43 4.79
C ALA A 114 -9.25 17.39 5.91
N LYS A 115 -8.30 18.15 6.44
CA LYS A 115 -8.58 19.25 7.37
C LYS A 115 -8.26 20.58 6.74
N ASN A 116 -8.94 21.62 7.23
CA ASN A 116 -8.57 22.99 6.96
C ASN A 116 -7.07 23.10 7.19
N CYS A 117 -6.36 23.67 6.22
CA CYS A 117 -4.95 24.03 6.38
C CYS A 117 -3.95 22.88 6.36
N VAL A 118 -4.41 21.68 6.03
CA VAL A 118 -3.68 20.44 6.22
C VAL A 118 -3.86 19.59 4.97
N GLY A 119 -3.62 20.24 3.82
CA GLY A 119 -3.82 19.66 2.51
C GLY A 119 -5.22 19.76 1.90
N GLY A 120 -6.21 20.25 2.65
CA GLY A 120 -7.52 20.55 2.08
C GLY A 120 -8.10 21.86 2.60
N ASN A 121 -9.26 22.20 2.05
CA ASN A 121 -10.26 22.90 2.83
C ASN A 121 -10.90 21.82 3.72
N GLY A 122 -11.20 22.07 4.99
CA GLY A 122 -11.81 21.11 5.94
C GLY A 122 -13.22 20.68 5.57
N THR A 123 -13.63 20.98 4.34
CA THR A 123 -14.85 20.57 3.66
C THR A 123 -14.53 19.83 2.35
N ALA A 124 -13.35 19.23 2.24
CA ALA A 124 -12.92 18.39 1.12
C ALA A 124 -13.03 16.90 1.49
N SER A 125 -12.96 16.03 0.48
CA SER A 125 -12.91 14.57 0.65
C SER A 125 -11.62 14.12 1.33
N ASP A 126 -11.69 12.97 1.99
CA ASP A 126 -10.51 12.28 2.51
C ASP A 126 -9.46 12.01 1.41
N PHE A 127 -8.19 12.16 1.78
CA PHE A 127 -7.07 11.67 0.98
C PHE A 127 -7.01 10.17 1.09
N ALA A 128 -6.92 9.45 -0.03
CA ALA A 128 -6.78 8.01 0.00
C ALA A 128 -5.95 7.46 -1.16
N MET A 129 -5.29 6.34 -0.86
CA MET A 129 -4.63 5.47 -1.82
C MET A 129 -5.09 4.03 -1.56
N LEU A 130 -5.48 3.34 -2.63
CA LEU A 130 -5.82 1.93 -2.60
C LEU A 130 -4.73 1.14 -3.31
N ILE A 131 -4.17 0.13 -2.63
CA ILE A 131 -3.34 -0.90 -3.25
C ILE A 131 -4.14 -2.20 -3.21
N TYR A 132 -4.36 -2.81 -4.37
CA TYR A 132 -5.27 -3.95 -4.47
C TYR A 132 -4.75 -4.97 -5.50
N SER A 133 -5.05 -6.23 -5.24
CA SER A 133 -4.69 -7.38 -6.05
C SER A 133 -5.75 -7.64 -7.12
N ASN A 134 -5.29 -7.94 -8.33
CA ASN A 134 -6.13 -8.39 -9.43
C ASN A 134 -5.29 -9.26 -10.36
N GLU A 135 -5.77 -10.48 -10.67
CA GLU A 135 -5.07 -11.43 -11.56
C GLU A 135 -3.58 -11.60 -11.18
N ASP A 136 -3.29 -11.85 -9.90
CA ASP A 136 -1.95 -11.99 -9.31
C ASP A 136 -1.06 -10.73 -9.33
N ASN A 137 -1.59 -9.58 -9.78
CA ASN A 137 -0.86 -8.31 -9.81
C ASN A 137 -1.33 -7.37 -8.70
N LEU A 138 -0.40 -6.64 -8.07
CA LEU A 138 -0.72 -5.53 -7.20
C LEU A 138 -0.81 -4.23 -8.01
N LEU A 139 -1.99 -3.61 -7.97
CA LEU A 139 -2.32 -2.35 -8.61
C LEU A 139 -2.43 -1.25 -7.55
N THR A 140 -2.01 -0.03 -7.90
CA THR A 140 -2.09 1.14 -7.01
C THR A 140 -2.98 2.21 -7.64
N ASN A 141 -4.04 2.60 -6.94
CA ASN A 141 -4.87 3.75 -7.28
C ASN A 141 -4.69 4.86 -6.23
N LYS A 142 -3.90 5.87 -6.57
CA LYS A 142 -3.62 7.05 -5.72
C LYS A 142 -4.71 8.13 -5.79
N ASN A 143 -5.64 7.99 -6.72
CA ASN A 143 -6.74 8.93 -6.99
C ASN A 143 -8.11 8.24 -6.73
N ILE A 144 -8.15 7.28 -5.82
CA ILE A 144 -9.34 6.47 -5.55
C ILE A 144 -10.51 7.35 -5.08
N THR A 145 -10.24 8.40 -4.30
CA THR A 145 -11.25 9.40 -3.91
C THR A 145 -11.91 10.05 -5.11
N LYS A 146 -11.13 10.52 -6.10
CA LYS A 146 -11.68 11.13 -7.31
C LYS A 146 -12.47 10.14 -8.16
N THR A 147 -12.01 8.90 -8.20
CA THR A 147 -12.71 7.80 -8.88
C THR A 147 -14.11 7.63 -8.28
N ILE A 148 -14.20 7.49 -6.96
CA ILE A 148 -15.48 7.28 -6.25
C ILE A 148 -16.38 8.51 -6.35
N GLU A 149 -15.85 9.73 -6.27
CA GLU A 149 -16.64 10.94 -6.50
C GLU A 149 -17.35 10.92 -7.87
N ASN A 150 -16.64 10.51 -8.92
CA ASN A 150 -17.20 10.43 -10.27
C ASN A 150 -18.25 9.32 -10.38
N GLU A 151 -17.99 8.16 -9.78
CA GLU A 151 -18.95 7.04 -9.76
C GLU A 151 -20.23 7.40 -8.98
N ILE A 152 -20.11 8.07 -7.83
CA ILE A 152 -21.27 8.57 -7.08
C ILE A 152 -22.03 9.60 -7.91
N LYS A 153 -21.34 10.51 -8.61
CA LYS A 153 -22.00 11.47 -9.49
C LYS A 153 -22.80 10.78 -10.60
N GLY A 154 -22.27 9.71 -11.20
CA GLY A 154 -22.98 8.87 -12.15
C GLY A 154 -24.22 8.22 -11.53
N SER A 155 -24.05 7.56 -10.38
CA SER A 155 -25.15 6.90 -9.65
C SER A 155 -26.27 7.86 -9.21
N LEU A 156 -25.93 9.10 -8.85
CA LEU A 156 -26.91 10.15 -8.54
C LEU A 156 -27.68 10.61 -9.78
N ALA A 157 -27.02 10.72 -10.93
CA ALA A 157 -27.67 11.09 -12.18
C ALA A 157 -28.70 10.05 -12.64
N GLU A 158 -28.45 8.76 -12.43
CA GLU A 158 -29.42 7.67 -12.67
C GLU A 158 -30.68 7.82 -11.79
N LYS A 159 -30.51 8.37 -10.59
CA LYS A 159 -31.59 8.71 -9.64
C LYS A 159 -32.24 10.08 -9.92
N ARG A 160 -31.93 10.70 -11.06
CA ARG A 160 -32.41 12.04 -11.48
C ARG A 160 -31.95 13.20 -10.58
N ILE A 161 -30.85 13.02 -9.86
CA ILE A 161 -30.19 14.08 -9.09
C ILE A 161 -29.05 14.61 -9.97
N TYR A 162 -29.32 15.71 -10.67
CA TYR A 162 -28.39 16.33 -11.63
C TYR A 162 -27.70 17.57 -11.03
N GLY A 163 -26.73 18.13 -11.75
CA GLY A 163 -26.05 19.36 -11.32
C GLY A 163 -25.16 19.19 -10.08
N VAL A 164 -24.76 17.95 -9.75
CA VAL A 164 -23.85 17.70 -8.63
C VAL A 164 -22.48 18.30 -8.92
N TYR A 165 -22.11 19.34 -8.18
CA TYR A 165 -20.86 20.09 -8.36
C TYR A 165 -19.82 19.77 -7.28
N LYS A 166 -20.24 19.26 -6.12
CA LYS A 166 -19.35 18.90 -5.02
C LYS A 166 -19.78 17.59 -4.39
N ILE A 167 -18.83 16.70 -4.15
CA ILE A 167 -18.98 15.49 -3.34
C ILE A 167 -17.86 15.48 -2.31
N ILE A 168 -18.19 15.11 -1.08
CA ILE A 168 -17.24 14.88 0.01
C ILE A 168 -17.32 13.41 0.40
N ILE A 169 -16.18 12.72 0.37
CA ILE A 169 -16.03 11.32 0.79
C ILE A 169 -15.42 11.24 2.18
N ASN A 170 -15.98 10.37 3.02
CA ASN A 170 -15.37 9.93 4.28
C ASN A 170 -15.28 8.41 4.26
N TYR A 171 -14.07 7.86 4.31
CA TYR A 171 -13.88 6.41 4.31
C TYR A 171 -14.23 5.81 5.67
N LYS A 172 -14.78 4.59 5.64
CA LYS A 172 -15.07 3.79 6.83
C LYS A 172 -14.25 2.51 6.90
N GLY A 173 -13.86 1.97 5.75
CA GLY A 173 -13.05 0.77 5.72
C GLY A 173 -12.94 0.09 4.37
N LEU A 174 -12.20 -1.02 4.40
CA LEU A 174 -11.99 -1.93 3.28
C LEU A 174 -12.38 -3.34 3.76
N GLY A 175 -13.44 -3.90 3.17
CA GLY A 175 -13.94 -5.26 3.42
C GLY A 175 -13.81 -6.10 2.15
N LYS A 176 -14.93 -6.62 1.61
CA LYS A 176 -14.99 -7.11 0.21
C LYS A 176 -15.12 -5.98 -0.82
N SER A 177 -15.43 -4.79 -0.34
CA SER A 177 -15.59 -3.56 -1.08
C SER A 177 -15.03 -2.42 -0.23
N LEU A 178 -14.73 -1.30 -0.88
CA LEU A 178 -14.37 -0.06 -0.22
C LEU A 178 -15.64 0.65 0.22
N VAL A 179 -15.76 0.95 1.51
CA VAL A 179 -17.00 1.48 2.09
C VAL A 179 -16.78 2.84 2.72
N GLY A 180 -17.80 3.70 2.62
CA GLY A 180 -17.73 5.03 3.20
C GLY A 180 -19.07 5.76 3.21
N LYS A 181 -19.00 7.02 3.62
CA LYS A 181 -20.11 7.98 3.55
C LYS A 181 -19.79 9.02 2.48
N TYR A 182 -20.83 9.56 1.88
CA TYR A 182 -20.71 10.72 1.02
C TYR A 182 -21.74 11.80 1.38
N SER A 183 -21.36 13.03 1.08
CA SER A 183 -22.23 14.21 1.06
C SER A 183 -22.10 14.88 -0.29
N ALA A 184 -23.20 15.18 -0.97
CA ALA A 184 -23.22 15.75 -2.30
C ALA A 184 -24.07 17.03 -2.34
N TRP A 185 -23.57 18.02 -3.07
CA TRP A 185 -24.24 19.29 -3.34
C TRP A 185 -24.56 19.42 -4.83
N SER A 186 -25.82 19.70 -5.10
CA SER A 186 -26.33 20.12 -6.40
C SER A 186 -26.39 21.65 -6.49
N GLU A 187 -26.46 22.21 -7.68
CA GLU A 187 -26.45 23.68 -7.90
C GLU A 187 -27.50 24.45 -7.08
N ASP A 188 -28.65 23.84 -6.79
CA ASP A 188 -29.72 24.44 -6.01
C ASP A 188 -29.54 24.32 -4.48
N ASP A 189 -28.54 23.55 -4.03
CA ASP A 189 -28.31 23.31 -2.61
C ASP A 189 -27.66 24.54 -1.93
N PRO A 190 -28.06 24.89 -0.69
CA PRO A 190 -27.36 25.88 0.09
C PRO A 190 -25.90 25.46 0.34
N SER A 191 -24.95 26.40 0.25
CA SER A 191 -23.53 26.13 0.49
C SER A 191 -23.22 25.47 1.85
N CYS A 192 -24.09 25.68 2.85
CA CYS A 192 -23.93 25.08 4.18
C CYS A 192 -24.16 23.57 4.21
N CYS A 193 -24.97 23.05 3.29
CA CYS A 193 -25.76 21.87 3.58
C CYS A 193 -25.97 21.01 2.32
N PRO A 194 -25.54 19.75 2.30
CA PRO A 194 -25.71 18.89 1.14
C PRO A 194 -27.17 18.51 0.97
N GLY A 195 -27.66 18.50 -0.27
CA GLY A 195 -29.00 17.99 -0.62
C GLY A 195 -29.07 16.46 -0.68
N SER A 196 -27.93 15.79 -0.81
CA SER A 196 -27.85 14.32 -0.80
C SER A 196 -26.75 13.84 0.14
N ILE A 197 -27.10 12.92 1.03
CA ILE A 197 -26.15 12.24 1.94
C ILE A 197 -26.40 10.75 1.80
N GLY A 198 -25.36 9.94 1.87
CA GLY A 198 -25.53 8.50 1.79
C GLY A 198 -24.30 7.72 2.17
N THR A 199 -24.38 6.42 1.92
CA THR A 199 -23.25 5.50 1.97
C THR A 199 -22.95 4.99 0.56
N PHE A 200 -21.71 4.59 0.34
CA PHE A 200 -21.29 3.91 -0.87
C PHE A 200 -20.55 2.62 -0.52
N GLU A 201 -20.65 1.66 -1.44
CA GLU A 201 -19.77 0.50 -1.54
C GLU A 201 -19.19 0.48 -2.95
N TYR A 202 -17.87 0.46 -3.06
CA TYR A 202 -17.15 0.47 -4.34
C TYR A 202 -16.28 -0.77 -4.48
N ASN A 203 -16.40 -1.45 -5.61
CA ASN A 203 -15.56 -2.61 -5.94
C ASN A 203 -14.48 -2.21 -6.96
N PRO A 204 -13.19 -2.28 -6.61
CA PRO A 204 -12.10 -1.86 -7.49
C PRO A 204 -11.81 -2.84 -8.65
N ILE A 205 -12.41 -4.03 -8.67
CA ILE A 205 -12.17 -5.04 -9.71
C ILE A 205 -13.07 -4.84 -10.92
N ASP A 206 -14.37 -4.68 -10.68
CA ASP A 206 -15.38 -4.49 -11.72
C ASP A 206 -15.79 -3.02 -11.90
N PHE A 207 -15.21 -2.13 -11.10
CA PHE A 207 -15.48 -0.69 -11.07
C PHE A 207 -16.95 -0.35 -10.75
N SER A 208 -17.65 -1.25 -10.07
CA SER A 208 -19.04 -1.02 -9.67
C SER A 208 -19.15 -0.19 -8.39
N ILE A 209 -20.20 0.62 -8.32
CA ILE A 209 -20.59 1.35 -7.12
C ILE A 209 -22.05 1.10 -6.77
N GLU A 210 -22.31 0.85 -5.50
CA GLU A 210 -23.65 0.87 -4.94
C GLU A 210 -23.78 2.07 -4.01
N THR A 211 -24.82 2.88 -4.20
CA THR A 211 -25.10 4.04 -3.34
C THR A 211 -26.45 3.91 -2.66
N GLN A 212 -26.47 4.09 -1.35
CA GLN A 212 -27.70 4.17 -0.56
C GLN A 212 -27.92 5.61 -0.14
N ASN A 213 -28.88 6.28 -0.78
CA ASN A 213 -29.20 7.68 -0.50
C ASN A 213 -30.12 7.75 0.71
N GLN A 214 -29.76 8.60 1.66
CA GLN A 214 -30.69 9.11 2.65
C GLN A 214 -31.21 10.43 2.10
N THR A 215 -32.33 10.37 1.40
CA THR A 215 -33.04 11.58 0.98
C THR A 215 -33.51 12.30 2.25
N LYS A 216 -33.18 13.60 2.36
CA LYS A 216 -33.81 14.46 3.35
C LYS A 216 -35.22 14.84 2.93
#